data_AF-A0A7R9W1L3-F1
#
_entry.id   AF-A0A7R9W1L3-F1
#
_cell.length_a   1.000
_cell.length_b   1.000
_cell.length_c   1.000
_cell.angle_alpha   90.00
_cell.angle_beta   90.00
_cell.angle_gamma   90.00
#
_symmetry.space_group_name_H-M   'P 1'
#
loop_
_entity.id
_entity.type
_entity.pdbx_description
1 polymer ?
#
loop_
_entity_poly.entity_id
_entity_poly.type
_entity_poly.pdbx_seq_one_letter_code
_entity_poly.pdbx_strand_id
1 'polypeptide(L)'
;FEVNPRLQRHFVTFAIGFPGPTSLHTIYNTFLNGHLQHFSEEIQGMASGLVNGALNLHKDVAKTFRKSAINFHYEFNIRHLSNLFSGILMSQPENFADPATVVMLWLHE
;
A
#
# COMPACT_ATOMS: atom_id res chain seq x y z
N PHE A 1 -0.80 26.74 -6.16
CA PHE A 1 0.18 27.44 -6.99
C PHE A 1 0.06 26.89 -8.40
N GLU A 2 0.10 27.73 -9.41
CA GLU A 2 0.13 27.33 -10.82
C GLU A 2 1.45 27.79 -11.43
N VAL A 3 2.04 26.96 -12.29
CA VAL A 3 3.32 27.26 -12.95
C VAL A 3 3.07 28.31 -14.04
N ASN A 4 3.92 29.33 -14.12
CA ASN A 4 3.79 30.36 -15.15
C ASN A 4 3.89 29.73 -16.57
N PRO A 5 2.95 29.99 -17.49
CA PRO A 5 2.97 29.40 -18.83
C PRO A 5 4.26 29.66 -19.63
N ARG A 6 4.94 30.80 -19.41
CA ARG A 6 6.22 31.12 -20.07
C ARG A 6 7.34 30.17 -19.64
N LEU A 7 7.35 29.77 -18.37
CA LEU A 7 8.29 28.77 -17.87
C LEU A 7 7.88 27.38 -18.35
N GLN A 8 6.58 27.07 -18.32
CA GLN A 8 6.07 25.76 -18.69
C GLN A 8 6.35 25.39 -20.16
N ARG A 9 6.43 26.37 -21.09
CA ARG A 9 6.76 26.07 -22.51
C ARG A 9 8.11 25.37 -22.71
N HIS A 10 9.03 25.50 -21.74
CA HIS A 10 10.37 24.91 -21.81
C HIS A 10 10.41 23.46 -21.33
N PHE A 11 9.29 22.93 -20.82
CA PHE A 11 9.19 21.59 -20.26
C PHE A 11 7.96 20.86 -20.82
N VAL A 12 8.05 19.53 -20.90
CA VAL A 12 6.87 18.68 -21.11
C VAL A 12 6.34 18.27 -19.75
N THR A 13 5.03 18.40 -19.54
CA THR A 13 4.37 18.01 -18.29
C THR A 13 3.61 16.70 -18.51
N PHE A 14 3.85 15.71 -17.64
CA PHE A 14 3.10 14.46 -17.60
C PHE A 14 2.31 14.40 -16.30
N ALA A 15 1.00 14.22 -16.40
CA ALA A 15 0.14 13.98 -15.24
C ALA A 15 0.16 12.49 -14.91
N ILE A 16 0.80 12.13 -13.80
CA ILE A 16 0.81 10.76 -13.30
C ILE A 16 -0.35 10.63 -12.31
N GLY A 17 -1.41 9.94 -12.75
CA GLY A 17 -2.55 9.61 -11.90
C GLY A 17 -2.25 8.46 -10.94
N PHE A 18 -3.20 8.19 -10.05
CA PHE A 18 -3.14 6.98 -9.22
C PHE A 18 -3.20 5.72 -10.10
N PRO A 19 -2.38 4.70 -9.83
CA PRO A 19 -2.49 3.41 -10.51
C PRO A 19 -3.87 2.80 -10.28
N GLY A 20 -4.34 2.04 -11.27
CA GLY A 20 -5.59 1.30 -11.13
C GLY A 20 -5.51 0.24 -10.02
N PRO A 21 -6.65 -0.18 -9.47
CA PRO A 21 -6.69 -1.16 -8.38
C PRO A 21 -6.02 -2.49 -8.76
N THR A 22 -6.19 -2.95 -10.00
CA THR A 22 -5.52 -4.14 -10.51
C THR A 22 -4.00 -3.98 -10.53
N SER A 23 -3.49 -2.80 -10.93
CA SER A 23 -2.06 -2.53 -10.93
C SER A 23 -1.50 -2.53 -9.51
N LEU A 24 -2.18 -1.89 -8.56
CA LEU A 24 -1.77 -1.91 -7.14
C LEU A 24 -1.75 -3.33 -6.59
N HIS A 25 -2.78 -4.11 -6.87
CA HIS A 25 -2.82 -5.52 -6.48
C HIS A 25 -1.62 -6.28 -7.05
N THR A 26 -1.35 -6.17 -8.35
CA THR A 26 -0.20 -6.85 -8.97
C THR A 26 1.12 -6.43 -8.34
N ILE A 27 1.35 -5.14 -8.13
CA ILE A 27 2.60 -4.62 -7.53
C ILE A 27 2.82 -5.19 -6.12
N TYR A 28 1.87 -5.00 -5.21
CA TYR A 28 2.04 -5.43 -3.82
C TYR A 28 2.02 -6.95 -3.66
N ASN A 29 1.21 -7.65 -4.46
CA ASN A 29 1.21 -9.10 -4.46
C ASN A 29 2.54 -9.65 -4.98
N THR A 30 3.18 -8.99 -5.95
CA THR A 30 4.52 -9.41 -6.44
C THR A 30 5.57 -9.26 -5.33
N PHE A 31 5.59 -8.14 -4.62
CA PHE A 31 6.52 -7.91 -3.52
C PHE A 31 6.29 -8.88 -2.36
N LEU A 32 5.04 -9.04 -1.94
CA LEU A 32 4.71 -9.89 -0.80
C LEU A 32 4.96 -11.36 -1.11
N ASN A 33 4.58 -11.85 -2.30
CA ASN A 33 4.91 -13.24 -2.68
C ASN A 33 6.42 -13.46 -2.75
N GLY A 34 7.20 -12.51 -3.28
CA GLY A 34 8.65 -12.62 -3.32
C GLY A 34 9.27 -12.75 -1.92
N HIS A 35 8.77 -11.99 -0.96
CA HIS A 35 9.21 -12.06 0.45
C HIS A 35 8.80 -13.35 1.14
N LEU A 36 7.54 -13.78 0.95
CA LEU A 36 6.99 -14.94 1.64
C LEU A 36 7.53 -16.29 1.12
N GLN A 37 8.33 -16.32 0.05
CA GLN A 37 8.96 -17.56 -0.44
C GLN A 37 9.78 -18.30 0.62
N HIS A 38 10.29 -17.58 1.62
CA HIS A 38 11.08 -18.16 2.72
C HIS A 38 10.23 -18.56 3.94
N PHE A 39 8.91 -18.36 3.88
CA PHE A 39 7.96 -18.69 4.94
C PHE A 39 7.22 -20.00 4.64
N SER A 40 6.42 -20.49 5.59
CA SER A 40 5.61 -21.70 5.40
C SER A 40 4.57 -21.55 4.29
N GLU A 41 4.16 -22.66 3.67
CA GLU A 41 3.13 -22.65 2.61
C GLU A 41 1.80 -22.04 3.07
N GLU A 42 1.45 -22.22 4.36
CA GLU A 42 0.27 -21.62 4.95
C GLU A 42 0.33 -20.09 4.89
N ILE A 43 1.46 -19.49 5.24
CA ILE A 43 1.66 -18.03 5.19
C ILE A 43 1.70 -17.54 3.74
N GLN A 44 2.37 -18.29 2.85
CA GLN A 44 2.40 -17.97 1.41
C GLN A 44 0.99 -17.89 0.82
N GLY A 45 0.10 -18.82 1.20
CA GLY A 45 -1.30 -18.85 0.76
C GLY A 45 -2.11 -17.60 1.16
N MET A 46 -1.66 -16.85 2.17
CA MET A 46 -2.35 -15.66 2.66
C MET A 46 -2.01 -14.37 1.93
N ALA A 47 -0.95 -14.35 1.11
CA ALA A 47 -0.42 -13.14 0.47
C ALA A 47 -1.51 -12.33 -0.26
N SER A 48 -2.28 -12.99 -1.12
CA SER A 48 -3.37 -12.36 -1.88
C SER A 48 -4.46 -11.82 -0.96
N GLY A 49 -4.78 -12.54 0.13
CA GLY A 49 -5.77 -12.10 1.12
C GLY A 49 -5.33 -10.83 1.85
N LEU A 50 -4.07 -10.78 2.29
CA LEU A 50 -3.49 -9.61 2.96
C LEU A 50 -3.47 -8.38 2.04
N VAL A 51 -3.11 -8.57 0.76
CA VAL A 51 -3.11 -7.49 -0.24
C VAL A 51 -4.52 -6.97 -0.50
N ASN A 52 -5.49 -7.86 -0.73
CA ASN A 52 -6.88 -7.46 -0.95
C ASN A 52 -7.47 -6.77 0.29
N GLY A 53 -7.18 -7.27 1.49
CA GLY A 53 -7.57 -6.65 2.74
C GLY A 53 -7.07 -5.21 2.85
N ALA A 54 -5.76 -4.99 2.61
CA ALA A 54 -5.15 -3.67 2.70
C ALA A 54 -5.73 -2.69 1.66
N LEU A 55 -5.92 -3.13 0.42
CA LEU A 55 -6.46 -2.29 -0.65
C LEU A 55 -7.93 -1.91 -0.41
N ASN A 56 -8.76 -2.85 0.06
CA ASN A 56 -10.16 -2.58 0.38
C ASN A 56 -10.29 -1.66 1.59
N LEU A 57 -9.52 -1.93 2.66
CA LEU A 57 -9.50 -1.07 3.84
C LEU A 57 -9.07 0.36 3.49
N HIS A 58 -7.98 0.52 2.74
CA HIS A 58 -7.48 1.82 2.31
C HIS A 58 -8.55 2.59 1.51
N LYS A 59 -9.23 1.91 0.58
CA LYS A 59 -10.31 2.49 -0.21
C LYS A 59 -11.48 2.96 0.65
N ASP A 60 -11.90 2.15 1.63
CA ASP A 60 -13.03 2.50 2.50
C ASP A 60 -12.67 3.63 3.47
N VAL A 61 -11.46 3.63 4.01
CA VAL A 61 -10.93 4.71 4.86
C VAL A 61 -10.82 6.01 4.05
N ALA A 62 -10.22 5.98 2.86
CA ALA A 62 -10.10 7.16 2.00
C ALA A 62 -11.47 7.73 1.59
N LYS A 63 -12.48 6.86 1.41
CA LYS A 63 -13.85 7.27 1.09
C LYS A 63 -14.56 7.92 2.29
N THR A 64 -14.35 7.38 3.48
CA THR A 64 -15.03 7.78 4.73
C THR A 64 -14.40 9.03 5.33
N PHE A 65 -13.07 9.06 5.42
CA PHE A 65 -12.29 10.14 6.02
C PHE A 65 -11.79 11.07 4.92
N ARG A 66 -12.64 12.03 4.52
CA ARG A 66 -12.29 12.98 3.45
C ARG A 66 -11.61 14.22 4.02
N LYS A 67 -10.58 14.68 3.30
CA LYS A 67 -9.94 15.97 3.53
C LYS A 67 -11.00 17.08 3.47
N SER A 68 -11.12 17.84 4.54
CA SER A 68 -11.95 19.05 4.60
C SER A 68 -11.16 20.18 5.23
N ALA A 69 -11.68 21.41 5.21
CA ALA A 69 -11.03 22.53 5.88
C ALA A 69 -10.84 22.29 7.39
N ILE A 70 -11.75 21.56 8.02
CA ILE A 70 -11.70 21.20 9.43
C ILE A 70 -10.79 19.98 9.64
N ASN A 71 -10.92 18.96 8.78
CA ASN A 71 -10.14 17.72 8.85
C ASN A 71 -9.10 17.66 7.71
N PHE A 72 -8.16 18.60 7.71
CA PHE A 72 -7.16 18.71 6.65
C PHE A 72 -6.10 17.60 6.70
N HIS A 73 -5.98 16.91 7.83
CA HIS A 73 -5.04 15.80 8.06
C HIS A 73 -5.52 14.46 7.48
N TYR A 74 -6.78 14.36 7.03
CA TYR A 74 -7.30 13.17 6.35
C TYR A 74 -6.80 13.12 4.91
N GLU A 75 -5.56 12.63 4.77
CA GLU A 75 -4.91 12.42 3.49
C GLU A 75 -4.49 10.96 3.35
N PHE A 76 -5.19 10.21 2.50
CA PHE A 76 -4.93 8.80 2.24
C PHE A 76 -4.37 8.62 0.83
N ASN A 77 -3.05 8.50 0.73
CA ASN A 77 -2.32 8.24 -0.52
C ASN A 77 -1.60 6.87 -0.47
N ILE A 78 -0.86 6.53 -1.52
CA ILE A 78 -0.13 5.25 -1.68
C ILE A 78 0.97 5.08 -0.62
N ARG A 79 1.49 6.17 -0.02
CA ARG A 79 2.55 6.09 1.01
C ARG A 79 2.11 5.23 2.19
N HIS A 80 0.84 5.29 2.58
CA HIS A 80 0.30 4.48 3.67
C HIS A 80 0.39 2.99 3.36
N LEU A 81 -0.02 2.60 2.14
CA LEU A 81 0.14 1.22 1.68
C LEU A 81 1.61 0.82 1.61
N SER A 82 2.47 1.68 1.06
CA SER A 82 3.92 1.42 1.02
C SER A 82 4.51 1.22 2.41
N ASN A 83 4.14 2.01 3.39
CA ASN A 83 4.61 1.85 4.77
C ASN A 83 4.14 0.52 5.37
N LEU A 84 2.86 0.19 5.22
CA LEU A 84 2.31 -1.08 5.71
C LEU A 84 3.07 -2.28 5.15
N PHE A 85 3.26 -2.33 3.83
CA PHE A 85 3.98 -3.43 3.21
C PHE A 85 5.48 -3.39 3.54
N SER A 86 6.10 -2.21 3.66
CA SER A 86 7.49 -2.11 4.11
C SER A 86 7.68 -2.70 5.51
N GLY A 87 6.75 -2.47 6.45
CA GLY A 87 6.79 -3.09 7.77
C GLY A 87 6.72 -4.61 7.71
N ILE A 88 5.77 -5.14 6.94
CA ILE A 88 5.63 -6.59 6.73
C ILE A 88 6.88 -7.18 6.06
N LEU A 89 7.48 -6.50 5.09
CA LEU A 89 8.69 -6.95 4.38
C LEU A 89 9.95 -6.96 5.28
N MET A 90 9.90 -6.36 6.47
CA MET A 90 10.98 -6.45 7.47
C MET A 90 10.81 -7.65 8.39
N SER A 91 9.69 -8.38 8.32
CA SER A 91 9.48 -9.61 9.07
C SER A 91 10.45 -10.70 8.64
N GLN A 92 10.88 -11.51 9.60
CA GLN A 92 11.79 -12.63 9.39
C GLN A 92 11.09 -13.95 9.76
N PRO A 93 11.32 -15.03 8.99
CA PRO A 93 10.61 -16.30 9.19
C PRO A 93 10.87 -16.93 10.56
N GLU A 94 11.99 -16.64 11.22
CA GLU A 94 12.31 -17.14 12.56
C GLU A 94 11.39 -16.56 13.64
N ASN A 95 10.90 -15.33 13.43
CA ASN A 95 10.08 -14.60 14.40
C ASN A 95 8.58 -14.68 14.08
N PHE A 96 8.23 -14.94 12.82
CA PHE A 96 6.86 -14.92 12.31
C PHE A 96 6.53 -16.21 11.56
N ALA A 97 6.70 -17.34 12.23
CA ALA A 97 6.45 -18.67 11.67
C ALA A 97 4.97 -19.09 11.69
N ASP A 98 4.15 -18.44 12.52
CA ASP A 98 2.73 -18.74 12.68
C ASP A 98 1.85 -17.77 11.87
N PRO A 99 0.89 -18.27 11.07
CA PRO A 99 -0.06 -17.45 10.32
C PRO A 99 -0.76 -16.36 11.13
N ALA A 100 -1.15 -16.63 12.38
CA ALA A 100 -1.85 -15.64 13.20
C ALA A 100 -0.92 -14.48 13.59
N THR A 101 0.36 -14.76 13.87
CA THR A 101 1.36 -13.71 14.14
C THR A 101 1.58 -12.78 12.95
N VAL A 102 1.53 -13.31 11.72
CA VAL A 102 1.65 -12.50 10.48
C VAL A 102 0.44 -11.59 10.32
N VAL A 103 -0.77 -12.08 10.63
CA VAL A 103 -1.99 -11.25 10.60
C VAL A 103 -1.95 -10.16 11.67
N MET A 104 -1.44 -10.47 12.86
CA MET A 104 -1.25 -9.46 13.91
C MET A 104 -0.25 -8.40 13.50
N LEU A 105 0.85 -8.77 12.83
CA LEU A 105 1.79 -7.81 12.25
C LEU A 105 1.10 -6.94 11.18
N TRP A 106 0.33 -7.54 10.27
CA TRP A 106 -0.43 -6.79 9.26
C TRP A 106 -1.42 -5.79 9.86
N LEU A 107 -2.00 -6.11 11.02
CA LEU A 107 -2.90 -5.20 11.75
C LEU A 107 -2.14 -4.10 12.50
N HIS A 108 -0.92 -4.38 12.96
CA HIS A 108 -0.06 -3.43 13.65
C HIS A 108 0.45 -2.32 12.73
N GLU A 109 0.82 -2.70 11.50
CA GLU A 109 1.29 -1.79 10.44
C GLU A 109 0.16 -0.96 9.80
#